data_AF-A0A6N8GKQ1-F1
#
_entry.id   AF-A0A6N8GKQ1-F1
#
_cell.length_a   1.000
_cell.length_b   1.000
_cell.length_c   1.000
_cell.angle_alpha   90.00
_cell.angle_beta   90.00
_cell.angle_gamma   90.00
#
_symmetry.space_group_name_H-M   'P 1'
#
loop_
_entity.id
_entity.type
_entity.pdbx_description
1 polymer ?
#
loop_
_entity_poly.entity_id
_entity_poly.type
_entity_poly.pdbx_seq_one_letter_code
_entity_poly.pdbx_strand_id
1 'polypeptide(L)' 'MDVRIVETLVMLEIGDGVLTALFPVEHYARWETGPWVPVIAWFRERPGLTRAVGVAKVVGAVAVAASLSKSPGPAWQK' A
#
# COMPACT_ATOMS: atom_id res chain seq x y z
N MET A 1 -13.52 1.86 13.12
CA MET A 1 -13.22 0.89 12.06
C MET A 1 -12.73 -0.39 12.73
N ASP A 2 -13.14 -1.56 12.26
CA ASP A 2 -12.67 -2.84 12.82
C ASP A 2 -11.14 -2.96 12.64
N VAL A 3 -10.41 -3.34 13.70
CA VAL A 3 -8.95 -3.49 13.66
C VAL A 3 -8.49 -4.45 12.57
N ARG A 4 -9.27 -5.50 12.28
CA ARG A 4 -8.97 -6.49 11.24
C ARG A 4 -9.09 -5.88 9.85
N ILE A 5 -10.05 -4.98 9.65
CA ILE A 5 -10.20 -4.25 8.38
C ILE A 5 -8.98 -3.33 8.20
N VAL A 6 -8.61 -2.58 9.24
CA VAL A 6 -7.44 -1.69 9.17
C VAL A 6 -6.15 -2.47 8.93
N GLU A 7 -5.94 -3.58 9.66
CA GLU A 7 -4.77 -4.44 9.50
C GLU A 7 -4.70 -5.06 8.10
N THR A 8 -5.84 -5.48 7.54
CA THR A 8 -5.91 -5.99 6.16
C THR A 8 -5.50 -4.91 5.16
N LEU A 9 -6.02 -3.68 5.31
CA LEU A 9 -5.64 -2.56 4.46
C LEU A 9 -4.15 -2.23 4.60
N VAL A 10 -3.61 -2.22 5.81
CA VAL A 10 -2.18 -2.01 6.06
C VAL A 10 -1.33 -3.06 5.34
N MET A 11 -1.67 -4.35 5.42
CA MET A 11 -0.93 -5.41 4.72
C MET A 11 -0.94 -5.20 3.21
N LEU A 12 -2.10 -4.87 2.63
CA LEU A 12 -2.23 -4.60 1.19
C LEU A 12 -1.40 -3.37 0.78
N GLU A 13 -1.47 -2.29 1.56
CA GLU A 13 -0.74 -1.04 1.27
C GLU A 13 0.78 -1.19 1.40
N ILE A 14 1.26 -2.01 2.35
CA ILE A 14 2.69 -2.34 2.43
C ILE A 14 3.12 -3.09 1.17
N GLY A 15 2.38 -4.14 0.78
CA GLY A 15 2.68 -4.93 -0.42
C GLY A 15 2.69 -4.07 -1.69
N ASP A 16 1.64 -3.28 -1.89
CA ASP A 16 1.51 -2.38 -3.04
C ASP A 16 2.60 -1.29 -3.05
N GLY A 17 2.90 -0.71 -1.89
CA GLY A 17 3.97 0.28 -1.74
C GLY A 17 5.35 -0.29 -2.08
N VAL A 18 5.66 -1.53 -1.66
CA VAL A 18 6.91 -2.22 -2.02
C VAL A 18 7.01 -2.46 -3.53
N LEU A 19 5.94 -2.99 -4.15
CA LEU A 19 5.91 -3.21 -5.60
C LEU A 19 6.07 -1.89 -6.37
N THR A 20 5.42 -0.82 -5.92
CA THR A 20 5.53 0.53 -6.48
C THR A 20 6.94 1.09 -6.34
N ALA A 21 7.63 0.84 -5.22
CA ALA A 21 8.99 1.32 -4.98
C ALA A 21 10.04 0.56 -5.81
N LEU A 22 9.90 -0.76 -5.96
CA LEU A 22 10.86 -1.60 -6.67
C LEU A 22 10.65 -1.60 -8.19
N PHE A 23 9.38 -1.69 -8.61
CA PHE A 23 8.98 -1.88 -10.01
C PHE A 23 7.96 -0.82 -10.45
N PRO A 24 8.26 0.49 -10.35
CA PRO A 24 7.27 1.56 -10.53
C PRO A 24 6.61 1.55 -11.92
N VAL A 25 7.34 1.19 -12.97
CA VAL A 25 6.84 1.19 -14.35
C VAL A 25 6.04 -0.09 -14.60
N GLU A 26 6.62 -1.23 -14.28
CA GLU A 26 6.03 -2.55 -14.52
C GLU A 26 4.79 -2.78 -13.66
N HIS A 27 4.81 -2.33 -12.40
CA HIS A 27 3.66 -2.38 -11.51
C HIS A 27 2.48 -1.60 -12.09
N TYR A 28 2.68 -0.33 -12.44
CA TYR A 28 1.61 0.49 -13.03
C TYR A 28 1.16 -0.01 -14.40
N ALA A 29 2.09 -0.46 -15.26
CA ALA A 29 1.75 -0.96 -16.60
C ALA A 29 0.81 -2.18 -16.56
N ARG A 30 0.88 -3.03 -15.52
CA ARG A 30 -0.05 -4.17 -15.35
C ARG A 30 -1.49 -3.73 -15.09
N TRP A 31 -1.69 -2.49 -14.64
CA TRP A 31 -3.00 -1.96 -14.28
C TRP A 31 -3.55 -0.96 -15.31
N GLU A 32 -2.93 -0.79 -16.48
CA GLU A 32 -3.37 0.13 -17.54
C GLU A 32 -4.67 -0.32 -18.23
N THR A 33 -5.76 -0.35 -17.46
CA THR A 33 -7.10 -0.71 -17.91
C THR A 33 -8.14 0.13 -17.17
N GLY A 34 -9.29 0.38 -17.82
CA GLY A 34 -10.42 1.08 -17.20
C GLY A 34 -10.28 2.62 -17.16
N PRO A 35 -11.12 3.31 -16.36
CA PRO A 35 -11.21 4.78 -16.38
C PRO A 35 -10.00 5.50 -15.78
N TRP A 36 -9.13 4.76 -15.09
CA TRP A 36 -7.95 5.30 -14.39
C TRP A 36 -6.69 5.35 -15.24
N VAL A 37 -6.76 4.87 -16.50
CA VAL A 37 -5.61 4.82 -17.43
C VAL A 37 -4.81 6.14 -17.50
N PRO A 38 -5.43 7.34 -17.57
CA PRO A 38 -4.65 8.58 -17.61
C PRO A 38 -3.79 8.82 -16.36
N VAL A 39 -4.32 8.46 -15.18
CA VAL A 39 -3.60 8.60 -13.90
C VAL A 39 -2.47 7.57 -13.83
N ILE A 40 -2.75 6.34 -14.24
CA ILE A 40 -1.76 5.25 -14.25
C ILE A 40 -0.60 5.59 -15.19
N ALA A 41 -0.91 6.08 -16.39
CA ALA A 41 0.10 6.54 -17.35
C ALA A 41 0.96 7.69 -16.78
N TRP A 42 0.34 8.66 -16.11
CA TRP A 42 1.04 9.79 -15.50
C TRP A 42 2.10 9.36 -14.47
N PHE A 43 1.77 8.38 -13.62
CA PHE A 43 2.72 7.80 -12.66
C PHE A 43 3.78 6.93 -13.35
N ARG A 44 3.40 6.14 -14.36
CA ARG A 44 4.34 5.32 -15.13
C ARG A 44 5.43 6.17 -15.79
N GLU A 45 5.07 7.32 -16.32
CA GLU A 45 6.00 8.29 -16.94
C GLU A 45 6.94 8.98 -15.94
N ARG A 46 6.68 8.86 -14.63
CA ARG A 46 7.42 9.55 -13.56
C ARG A 46 7.99 8.54 -12.54
N PRO A 47 8.85 7.61 -12.96
CA PRO A 47 9.27 6.49 -12.11
C PRO A 47 9.93 6.95 -10.81
N GLY A 48 10.72 8.03 -10.80
CA GLY A 48 11.33 8.57 -9.58
C GLY A 48 10.30 9.03 -8.54
N LEU A 49 9.28 9.78 -8.97
CA LEU A 49 8.18 10.19 -8.10
C LEU A 49 7.37 8.98 -7.62
N THR A 50 7.05 8.06 -8.53
CA THR A 50 6.28 6.85 -8.22
C THR A 50 7.00 6.00 -7.17
N ARG A 51 8.32 5.86 -7.25
CA ARG A 51 9.11 5.21 -6.18
C ARG A 51 8.97 5.92 -4.83
N ALA A 52 9.09 7.24 -4.83
CA ALA A 52 8.95 8.03 -3.61
C ALA A 52 7.55 7.86 -2.98
N VAL A 53 6.50 7.82 -3.82
CA VAL A 53 5.13 7.50 -3.38
C VAL A 53 5.05 6.10 -2.79
N GLY A 54 5.63 5.09 -3.45
CA GLY A 54 5.68 3.72 -2.94
C GLY A 54 6.35 3.63 -1.55
N VAL A 55 7.49 4.29 -1.37
CA VAL A 55 8.17 4.35 -0.07
C VAL A 55 7.31 5.08 0.98
N ALA A 56 6.70 6.21 0.62
CA ALA A 56 5.82 6.95 1.52
C ALA A 56 4.60 6.11 1.94
N LYS A 57 4.03 5.32 1.03
CA LYS A 57 2.95 4.36 1.33
C LYS A 57 3.38 3.32 2.36
N VAL A 58 4.55 2.70 2.17
CA VAL A 58 5.09 1.71 3.14
C VAL A 58 5.30 2.35 4.50
N VAL A 59 5.98 3.51 4.56
CA VAL A 59 6.24 4.22 5.83
C VAL A 59 4.94 4.59 6.53
N GLY A 60 3.98 5.14 5.79
CA GLY A 60 2.66 5.49 6.33
C GLY A 60 1.90 4.28 6.85
N ALA A 61 1.87 3.19 6.09
CA ALA A 61 1.19 1.96 6.50
C ALA A 61 1.85 1.32 7.74
N VAL A 62 3.19 1.33 7.83
CA VAL A 62 3.91 0.88 9.04
C VAL A 62 3.60 1.76 10.25
N ALA A 63 3.52 3.08 10.08
CA ALA A 63 3.13 3.98 11.16
C ALA A 63 1.70 3.70 11.65
N VAL A 64 0.76 3.45 10.74
CA VAL A 64 -0.61 3.01 11.09
C VAL A 64 -0.58 1.67 11.82
N ALA A 65 0.16 0.68 11.31
CA ALA A 65 0.32 -0.63 11.96
C ALA A 65 0.81 -0.50 13.41
N ALA A 66 1.81 0.37 13.63
CA ALA A 66 2.39 0.61 14.95
C ALA A 66 1.41 1.24 15.95
N SER A 67 0.35 1.89 15.46
CA SER A 67 -0.72 2.49 16.26
C SER A 67 -1.89 1.55 16.57
N LEU A 68 -1.94 0.37 15.95
CA LEU A 68 -3.00 -0.61 16.22
C LEU A 68 -2.89 -1.17 17.64
N SER A 69 -4.04 -1.52 18.22
CA SER A 69 -4.09 -2.12 19.56
C SER A 69 -3.25 -3.39 19.61
N LYS A 70 -2.32 -3.47 20.57
CA LYS A 70 -1.45 -4.62 20.79
C LYS A 70 -2.11 -5.71 21.63
N SER A 71 -3.31 -5.46 22.15
CA SER A 71 -4.05 -6.44 22.94
C SER A 71 -4.64 -7.48 21.99
N PRO A 72 -4.17 -8.73 22.00
CA PRO A 72 -4.82 -9.77 21.23
C PRO A 72 -6.25 -9.92 21.76
N GLY A 73 -7.23 -9.94 20.85
CA GLY A 73 -8.64 -9.94 21.23
C GLY A 73 -9.05 -11.14 22.09
N PRO A 74 -10.29 -11.17 22.62
CA PRO A 74 -10.76 -12.19 23.57
C PRO A 74 -10.55 -13.64 23.11
N ALA A 75 -10.48 -13.89 21.81
CA ALA A 75 -10.21 -15.21 21.22
C ALA A 75 -8.82 -15.78 21.55
N TRP A 76 -7.89 -14.97 22.05
CA TRP A 76 -6.52 -15.36 22.39
C TRP A 76 -6.37 -15.83 23.85
N GLN A 77 -7.34 -15.56 24.73
CA GLN A 77 -7.28 -15.97 26.14
C GLN A 77 -7.71 -17.43 26.39
N LYS A 78 -7.54 -18.32 25.41
CA LYS A 78 -7.90 -19.74 25.53
C LYS A 78 -6.69 -20.61 25.79
#